data_AF-A0A150J6J9-F1
#
_entry.id   AF-A0A150J6J9-F1
#
_cell.length_a   1.000
_cell.length_b   1.000
_cell.length_c   1.000
_cell.angle_alpha   90.00
_cell.angle_beta   90.00
_cell.angle_gamma   90.00
#
_symmetry.space_group_name_H-M   'P 1'
#
loop_
_entity.id
_entity.type
_entity.pdbx_description
1 polymer ?
#
loop_
_entity_poly.entity_id
_entity_poly.type
_entity_poly.pdbx_seq_one_letter_code
_entity_poly.pdbx_strand_id
1 'polypeptide(L)'
;MKKIFALLISLLFVASVFGVAQTMAEGTCKCDGTDVVLPGQVEVGKEFIFKYRTGCDGVISVAGGGNKDNYITQLGEEWTEGEMTFRKYRALRPGTLNFCPFCEEPNCVTLHILPNSHPMQQFMKILGFGKKK
;
A
#
# COMPACT_ATOMS: atom_id res chain seq x y z
N MET A 1 56.12 -18.49 25.19
CA MET A 1 54.72 -18.93 24.95
C MET A 1 53.67 -17.83 25.16
N LYS A 2 53.80 -16.89 26.12
CA LYS A 2 52.77 -15.86 26.40
C LYS A 2 52.47 -14.87 25.24
N LYS A 3 53.42 -14.64 24.33
CA LYS A 3 53.29 -13.65 23.24
C LYS A 3 52.43 -14.13 22.04
N ILE A 4 52.34 -15.44 21.81
CA ILE A 4 51.57 -16.02 20.70
C ILE A 4 50.07 -16.04 21.03
N PHE A 5 49.72 -16.28 22.29
CA PHE A 5 48.32 -16.25 22.74
C PHE A 5 47.69 -14.87 22.60
N ALA A 6 48.44 -13.80 22.86
CA ALA A 6 47.93 -12.44 22.70
C ALA A 6 47.57 -12.12 21.23
N LEU A 7 48.36 -12.63 20.28
CA LEU A 7 48.17 -12.39 18.85
C LEU A 7 46.98 -13.18 18.29
N LEU A 8 46.77 -14.41 18.78
CA LEU A 8 45.59 -15.22 18.44
C LEU A 8 44.29 -14.62 18.99
N ILE A 9 44.31 -14.10 20.23
CA ILE A 9 43.13 -13.48 20.84
C ILE A 9 42.78 -12.17 20.11
N SER A 10 43.76 -11.35 19.72
CA SER A 10 43.48 -10.14 18.94
C SER A 10 42.93 -10.45 17.55
N LEU A 11 43.42 -11.49 16.88
CA LEU A 11 42.93 -11.89 15.56
C LEU A 11 41.49 -12.42 15.63
N LEU A 12 41.17 -13.16 16.69
CA LEU A 12 39.82 -13.68 16.93
C LEU A 12 38.79 -12.55 17.15
N PHE A 13 39.18 -11.51 17.89
CA PHE A 13 38.33 -10.34 18.14
C PHE A 13 38.09 -9.50 16.87
N VAL A 14 39.11 -9.38 16.01
CA VAL A 14 38.96 -8.67 14.73
C VAL A 14 38.04 -9.46 13.78
N ALA A 15 38.17 -10.78 13.71
CA ALA A 15 37.28 -11.61 12.89
C ALA A 15 35.83 -11.64 13.41
N SER A 16 35.60 -11.53 14.73
CA SER A 16 34.25 -11.55 15.30
C SER A 16 33.45 -10.28 15.01
N VAL A 17 34.08 -9.11 14.93
CA VAL A 17 33.36 -7.84 14.67
C VAL A 17 32.94 -7.68 13.21
N PHE A 18 33.63 -8.33 12.25
CA PHE A 18 33.17 -8.34 10.85
C PHE A 18 32.00 -9.31 10.61
N GLY A 19 31.77 -10.29 11.49
CA GLY A 19 30.68 -11.26 11.36
C GLY A 19 29.29 -10.70 11.67
N VAL A 20 29.18 -9.69 12.55
CA VAL A 20 27.89 -9.08 12.92
C VAL A 20 27.48 -7.91 12.03
N ALA A 21 28.39 -7.34 11.25
CA ALA A 21 28.06 -6.26 10.32
C ALA A 21 27.33 -6.77 9.05
N GLN A 22 27.58 -8.02 8.64
CA GLN A 22 27.00 -8.58 7.40
C GLN A 22 25.57 -9.12 7.56
N THR A 23 25.04 -9.26 8.77
CA THR A 23 23.64 -9.68 8.99
C THR A 23 22.66 -8.50 9.03
N MET A 24 23.16 -7.26 8.96
CA MET A 24 22.35 -6.05 8.78
C MET A 24 22.47 -5.52 7.35
N ALA A 25 22.78 -6.39 6.38
CA ALA A 25 22.63 -6.04 4.97
C ALA A 25 21.14 -5.75 4.73
N GLU A 26 20.83 -4.47 4.54
CA GLU A 26 19.62 -3.94 3.93
C GLU A 26 18.90 -5.02 3.11
N GLY A 27 17.78 -5.50 3.63
CA GLY A 27 16.81 -6.18 2.80
C GLY A 27 16.42 -5.16 1.74
N THR A 28 17.03 -5.24 0.56
CA THR A 28 16.71 -4.39 -0.58
C THR A 28 15.23 -4.50 -0.77
N CYS A 29 14.51 -3.44 -0.45
CA CYS A 29 13.07 -3.47 -0.51
C CYS A 29 12.68 -3.43 -2.00
N LYS A 30 12.49 -4.63 -2.56
CA LYS A 30 12.18 -4.86 -3.98
C LYS A 30 10.66 -4.89 -4.11
N CYS A 31 10.09 -3.70 -4.20
CA CYS A 31 8.66 -3.50 -4.32
C CYS A 31 8.41 -2.78 -5.62
N ASP A 32 8.26 -3.54 -6.70
CA ASP A 32 7.97 -2.96 -7.99
C ASP A 32 6.48 -2.58 -8.10
N GLY A 33 6.12 -1.79 -9.12
CA GLY A 33 4.73 -1.40 -9.35
C GLY A 33 3.75 -2.57 -9.62
N THR A 34 4.24 -3.80 -9.82
CA THR A 34 3.40 -5.01 -9.98
C THR A 34 3.13 -5.73 -8.66
N ASP A 35 3.90 -5.41 -7.62
CA ASP A 35 3.75 -5.92 -6.26
C ASP A 35 2.59 -5.29 -5.51
N VAL A 36 1.96 -4.29 -6.12
CA VAL A 36 0.78 -3.59 -5.63
C VAL A 36 -0.33 -3.70 -6.67
N VAL A 37 -1.52 -4.11 -6.24
CA VAL A 37 -2.68 -4.14 -7.13
C VAL A 37 -3.88 -3.49 -6.47
N LEU A 38 -4.32 -2.41 -7.10
CA LEU A 38 -5.61 -1.75 -6.86
C LEU A 38 -6.48 -1.90 -8.12
N PRO A 39 -7.81 -1.97 -7.97
CA PRO A 39 -8.68 -1.71 -9.10
C PRO A 39 -8.48 -0.25 -9.50
N GLY A 40 -8.03 0.05 -10.72
CA GLY A 40 -7.74 1.44 -11.10
C GLY A 40 -8.93 2.39 -10.93
N GLN A 41 -10.16 1.87 -10.90
CA GLN A 41 -11.39 2.63 -10.65
C GLN A 41 -12.38 1.86 -9.77
N VAL A 42 -13.13 2.57 -8.92
CA VAL A 42 -14.23 2.03 -8.10
C VAL A 42 -15.33 3.06 -7.95
N GLU A 43 -16.60 2.64 -7.85
CA GLU A 43 -17.71 3.58 -7.59
C GLU A 43 -17.95 3.79 -6.09
N VAL A 44 -18.44 4.97 -5.71
CA VAL A 44 -18.89 5.25 -4.34
C VAL A 44 -19.93 4.22 -3.88
N GLY A 45 -19.73 3.69 -2.68
CA GLY A 45 -20.56 2.67 -2.04
C GLY A 45 -20.15 1.23 -2.36
N LYS A 46 -19.22 1.01 -3.30
CA LYS A 46 -18.70 -0.31 -3.63
C LYS A 46 -17.52 -0.69 -2.75
N GLU A 47 -17.34 -2.00 -2.60
CA GLU A 47 -16.21 -2.59 -1.89
C GLU A 47 -15.13 -3.00 -2.88
N PHE A 48 -13.88 -2.90 -2.47
CA PHE A 48 -12.74 -3.35 -3.25
C PHE A 48 -11.68 -3.97 -2.36
N ILE A 49 -10.82 -4.78 -2.97
CA ILE A 49 -9.68 -5.41 -2.30
C ILE A 49 -8.43 -4.70 -2.77
N PHE A 50 -7.64 -4.26 -1.80
CA PHE A 50 -6.29 -3.79 -1.96
C PHE A 50 -5.34 -4.93 -1.63
N LYS A 51 -4.42 -5.27 -2.54
CA LYS A 51 -3.43 -6.32 -2.30
C LYS A 51 -2.02 -5.80 -2.57
N TYR A 52 -1.08 -6.19 -1.72
CA TYR A 52 0.32 -5.83 -1.84
C TYR A 52 1.22 -6.96 -1.33
N ARG A 53 2.45 -7.08 -1.84
CA ARG A 53 3.42 -8.07 -1.35
C ARG A 53 3.81 -7.73 0.10
N THR A 54 3.90 -8.74 0.97
CA THR A 54 4.36 -8.59 2.35
C THR A 54 5.76 -7.97 2.38
N GLY A 55 5.94 -6.88 3.13
CA GLY A 55 7.16 -6.07 3.14
C GLY A 55 7.17 -4.90 2.14
N CYS A 56 6.15 -4.79 1.28
CA CYS A 56 5.91 -3.65 0.39
C CYS A 56 4.84 -2.70 0.93
N ASP A 57 4.82 -2.51 2.25
CA ASP A 57 3.96 -1.53 2.88
C ASP A 57 4.23 -0.13 2.35
N GLY A 58 3.22 0.73 2.47
CA GLY A 58 3.26 2.07 1.91
C GLY A 58 2.18 2.97 2.47
N VAL A 59 2.13 4.18 1.92
CA VAL A 59 1.17 5.20 2.32
C VAL A 59 0.08 5.32 1.26
N ILE A 60 -1.17 5.27 1.71
CA ILE A 60 -2.31 5.74 0.90
C ILE A 60 -2.46 7.23 1.14
N SER A 61 -2.29 8.02 0.09
CA SER A 61 -2.46 9.48 0.09
C SER A 61 -3.63 9.90 -0.79
N VAL A 62 -4.22 11.05 -0.49
CA VAL A 62 -5.27 11.66 -1.31
C VAL A 62 -4.61 12.63 -2.29
N ALA A 63 -4.92 12.53 -3.58
CA ALA A 63 -4.45 13.50 -4.56
C ALA A 63 -5.03 14.90 -4.24
N GLY A 64 -4.15 15.89 -4.08
CA GLY A 64 -4.54 17.22 -3.61
C GLY A 64 -4.56 17.39 -2.08
N GLY A 65 -4.17 16.36 -1.33
CA GLY A 65 -4.10 16.38 0.13
C GLY A 65 -5.43 16.06 0.82
N GLY A 66 -5.37 15.83 2.13
CA GLY A 66 -6.52 15.50 2.98
C GLY A 66 -6.42 14.13 3.66
N ASN A 67 -7.44 13.80 4.46
CA ASN A 67 -7.50 12.55 5.19
C ASN A 67 -8.11 11.43 4.31
N LYS A 68 -7.37 10.33 4.11
CA LYS A 68 -7.81 9.15 3.35
C LYS A 68 -9.11 8.53 3.89
N ASP A 69 -9.35 8.62 5.19
CA ASP A 69 -10.50 7.98 5.85
C ASP A 69 -11.83 8.67 5.48
N ASN A 70 -11.78 9.86 4.87
CA ASN A 70 -12.95 10.50 4.27
C ASN A 70 -13.37 9.85 2.94
N TYR A 71 -12.47 9.12 2.29
CA TYR A 71 -12.66 8.55 0.96
C TYR A 71 -12.86 7.03 1.01
N ILE A 72 -12.20 6.35 1.94
CA ILE A 72 -12.28 4.89 2.10
C ILE A 72 -12.37 4.52 3.57
N THR A 73 -13.00 3.37 3.85
CA THR A 73 -12.99 2.75 5.18
C THR A 73 -12.59 1.29 5.06
N GLN A 74 -11.71 0.84 5.96
CA GLN A 74 -11.29 -0.56 5.99
C GLN A 74 -12.43 -1.42 6.56
N LEU A 75 -12.70 -2.54 5.89
CA LEU A 75 -13.68 -3.53 6.30
C LEU A 75 -12.95 -4.75 6.84
N GLY A 76 -13.06 -4.97 8.15
CA GLY A 76 -12.47 -6.13 8.82
C GLY A 76 -10.95 -6.06 8.95
N GLU A 77 -10.37 -7.20 9.29
CA GLU A 77 -8.94 -7.35 9.52
C GLU A 77 -8.19 -7.60 8.20
N GLU A 78 -6.92 -7.21 8.21
CA GLU A 78 -5.99 -7.61 7.16
C GLU A 78 -5.75 -9.12 7.23
N TRP A 79 -5.60 -9.76 6.07
CA TRP A 79 -5.22 -11.16 6.00
C TRP A 79 -4.08 -11.37 5.00
N THR A 80 -3.39 -12.49 5.14
CA THR A 80 -2.21 -12.83 4.34
C THR A 80 -2.42 -14.18 3.68
N GLU A 81 -2.16 -14.27 2.38
CA GLU A 81 -2.15 -15.54 1.64
C GLU A 81 -0.82 -15.63 0.87
N GLY A 82 0.06 -16.54 1.31
CA GLY A 82 1.41 -16.63 0.78
C GLY A 82 2.23 -15.37 1.04
N GLU A 83 2.81 -14.80 -0.01
CA GLU A 83 3.60 -13.56 0.05
C GLU A 83 2.75 -12.30 -0.12
N MET A 84 1.42 -12.42 -0.18
CA MET A 84 0.51 -11.30 -0.42
C MET A 84 -0.30 -10.97 0.82
N THR A 85 -0.38 -9.68 1.11
CA THR A 85 -1.21 -9.09 2.16
C THR A 85 -2.42 -8.39 1.52
N PHE A 86 -3.58 -8.57 2.12
CA PHE A 86 -4.86 -8.13 1.59
C PHE A 86 -5.62 -7.28 2.60
N ARG A 87 -6.20 -6.18 2.12
CA ARG A 87 -7.13 -5.33 2.87
C ARG A 87 -8.38 -5.09 2.07
N LYS A 88 -9.53 -5.26 2.71
CA LYS A 88 -10.82 -4.92 2.11
C LYS A 88 -11.21 -3.49 2.49
N TYR A 89 -11.66 -2.72 1.52
CA TYR A 89 -12.10 -1.34 1.71
C TYR A 89 -13.49 -1.12 1.11
N ARG A 90 -14.20 -0.13 1.63
CA ARG A 90 -15.41 0.45 1.01
C ARG A 90 -15.15 1.89 0.60
N ALA A 91 -15.51 2.23 -0.63
CA ALA A 91 -15.43 3.58 -1.17
C ALA A 91 -16.57 4.45 -0.62
N LEU A 92 -16.24 5.60 -0.03
CA LEU A 92 -17.18 6.50 0.64
C LEU A 92 -17.47 7.77 -0.15
N ARG A 93 -16.45 8.36 -0.79
CA ARG A 93 -16.56 9.63 -1.51
C ARG A 93 -15.74 9.64 -2.80
N PRO A 94 -16.18 10.38 -3.83
CA PRO A 94 -15.42 10.51 -5.06
C PRO A 94 -14.08 11.20 -4.80
N GLY A 95 -13.03 10.75 -5.47
CA GLY A 95 -11.68 11.29 -5.32
C GLY A 95 -10.62 10.38 -5.91
N THR A 96 -9.38 10.84 -5.92
CA THR A 96 -8.24 10.05 -6.39
C THR A 96 -7.33 9.74 -5.22
N LEU A 97 -7.01 8.46 -5.04
CA LEU A 97 -6.10 7.96 -4.02
C LEU A 97 -4.84 7.39 -4.69
N ASN A 98 -3.68 7.67 -4.11
CA ASN A 98 -2.40 7.15 -4.57
C ASN A 98 -1.83 6.26 -3.47
N PHE A 99 -1.47 5.03 -3.81
CA PHE A 99 -0.67 4.18 -2.96
C PHE A 99 0.79 4.25 -3.41
N CYS A 100 1.68 4.63 -2.50
CA CYS A 100 3.11 4.67 -2.75
C CYS A 100 3.83 3.75 -1.74
N PRO A 101 4.51 2.69 -2.19
CA PRO A 101 5.37 1.87 -1.33
C PRO A 101 6.46 2.72 -0.68
N PHE A 102 6.88 2.39 0.55
CA PHE A 102 7.99 3.10 1.21
C PHE A 102 9.35 2.90 0.53
N CYS A 103 9.41 1.92 -0.37
CA CYS A 103 10.65 1.33 -0.86
C CYS A 103 11.04 1.74 -2.26
N GLU A 104 10.09 2.24 -3.05
CA GLU A 104 10.33 2.72 -4.40
C GLU A 104 9.64 4.07 -4.59
N GLU A 105 10.45 5.12 -4.79
CA GLU A 105 9.99 6.31 -5.46
C GLU A 105 10.31 6.20 -6.97
N PRO A 106 9.32 6.36 -7.90
CA PRO A 106 7.90 6.63 -7.69
C PRO A 106 7.01 5.66 -8.49
N ASN A 107 6.91 4.39 -8.07
CA ASN A 107 5.93 3.46 -8.63
C ASN A 107 4.63 3.51 -7.83
N CYS A 108 4.01 4.69 -7.79
CA CYS A 108 2.72 4.85 -7.11
C CYS A 108 1.58 4.31 -7.98
N VAL A 109 0.69 3.51 -7.38
CA VAL A 109 -0.51 3.00 -8.03
C VAL A 109 -1.69 3.90 -7.68
N THR A 110 -2.46 4.28 -8.70
CA THR A 110 -3.59 5.22 -8.55
C THR A 110 -4.93 4.50 -8.57
N LEU A 111 -5.82 4.90 -7.67
CA LEU A 111 -7.23 4.49 -7.60
C LEU A 111 -8.12 5.71 -7.78
N HIS A 112 -9.04 5.65 -8.74
CA HIS A 112 -10.08 6.66 -8.92
C HIS A 112 -11.41 6.18 -8.35
N ILE A 113 -11.89 6.87 -7.31
CA ILE A 113 -13.24 6.68 -6.79
C ILE A 113 -14.18 7.58 -7.58
N LEU A 114 -15.00 6.96 -8.44
CA LEU A 114 -15.97 7.65 -9.27
C LEU A 114 -17.26 7.90 -8.49
N PRO A 115 -17.94 9.04 -8.72
CA PRO A 115 -19.28 9.21 -8.21
C PRO A 115 -20.16 8.09 -8.73
N ASN A 116 -21.01 7.55 -7.86
CA ASN A 116 -22.06 6.63 -8.30
C ASN A 116 -22.86 7.35 -9.42
N SER A 117 -23.13 6.68 -10.53
CA SER A 117 -23.79 7.28 -11.69
C SER A 117 -25.29 7.60 -11.47
N HIS A 118 -25.85 7.18 -10.33
CA HIS A 118 -27.29 7.23 -10.05
C HIS A 118 -27.87 8.50 -9.39
N PRO A 119 -27.12 9.44 -8.76
CA PRO A 119 -27.73 10.61 -8.13
C PRO A 119 -28.39 11.51 -9.18
N MET A 120 -27.76 11.75 -10.32
CA MET A 120 -28.31 12.61 -11.37
C MET A 120 -29.55 12.01 -12.04
N GLN A 121 -29.59 10.68 -12.22
CA GLN A 121 -30.77 9.99 -12.74
C GLN A 121 -31.96 10.03 -11.76
N GLN A 122 -31.71 9.99 -10.46
CA GLN A 122 -32.74 10.20 -9.44
C GLN A 122 -33.30 11.62 -9.50
N PHE A 123 -32.44 12.64 -9.63
CA PHE A 123 -32.89 14.02 -9.82
C PHE A 123 -33.65 14.21 -11.14
N MET A 124 -33.23 13.61 -12.25
CA MET A 124 -33.97 13.68 -13.52
C MET A 124 -35.35 13.03 -13.43
N LYS A 125 -35.49 11.91 -12.69
CA LYS A 125 -36.80 11.31 -12.40
C LYS A 125 -37.68 12.22 -11.53
N ILE A 126 -37.13 12.87 -10.51
CA ILE A 126 -37.85 13.81 -9.64
C ILE A 126 -38.28 15.06 -10.43
N LEU A 127 -37.41 15.58 -11.29
CA LEU A 127 -37.65 16.76 -12.13
C LEU A 127 -38.51 16.46 -13.36
N GLY A 128 -39.02 15.24 -13.52
CA GLY A 128 -39.96 14.87 -14.59
C GLY A 128 -39.34 14.71 -15.98
N PHE A 129 -38.02 14.76 -16.11
CA PHE A 129 -37.30 14.48 -17.36
C PHE A 129 -37.28 12.97 -17.62
N GLY A 130 -38.37 12.46 -18.20
CA GLY A 130 -38.55 11.04 -18.49
C GLY A 130 -39.99 10.63 -18.82
N LYS A 131 -40.98 11.50 -18.56
CA LYS A 131 -42.31 11.33 -19.13
C LYS A 131 -42.29 11.79 -20.58
N LYS A 132 -41.88 10.89 -21.48
CA LYS A 132 -42.29 11.02 -22.89
C LYS A 132 -43.82 10.90 -22.92
N LYS A 133 -44.45 11.88 -23.56
CA LYS A 133 -45.86 11.85 -23.95
C LYS A 133 -46.14 10.65 -24.83
#